data_AF-A0A0H3ZT49-F1
#
_entry.id   AF-A0A0H3ZT49-F1
#
_cell.length_a   1.000
_cell.length_b   1.000
_cell.length_c   1.000
_cell.angle_alpha   90.00
_cell.angle_beta   90.00
_cell.angle_gamma   90.00
#
_symmetry.space_group_name_H-M   'P 1'
#
loop_
_entity.id
_entity.type
_entity.pdbx_description
1 polymer ?
#
loop_
_entity_poly.entity_id
_entity_poly.type
_entity_poly.pdbx_seq_one_letter_code
_entity_poly.pdbx_strand_id
1 'polypeptide(L)' 'MIATPDYVDCKPTAPPLEWYEVDGGGIYYPKLSATNLQLYIEDLNHCIDYHQANPG' A
#
# COMPACT_ATOMS: atom_id res chain seq x y z
N MET A 1 -25.75 8.22 -11.19
CA MET A 1 -25.01 8.99 -10.16
C MET A 1 -23.66 9.33 -10.77
N ILE A 2 -23.30 10.61 -10.77
CA ILE A 2 -22.21 11.20 -11.55
C ILE A 2 -20.87 10.82 -10.89
N ALA A 3 -19.96 10.22 -11.65
CA ALA A 3 -18.59 9.99 -11.21
C ALA A 3 -17.90 11.34 -11.02
N THR A 4 -17.53 11.65 -9.78
CA THR A 4 -16.67 12.78 -9.41
C THR A 4 -15.27 12.59 -10.01
N PRO A 5 -14.53 13.66 -10.33
CA PRO A 5 -13.29 13.56 -11.09
C PRO A 5 -12.29 12.70 -10.32
N ASP A 6 -11.71 11.74 -11.04
CA ASP A 6 -10.48 10.97 -10.81
C ASP A 6 -9.65 11.35 -9.57
N TYR A 7 -10.18 11.13 -8.36
CA TYR A 7 -9.39 11.31 -7.15
C TYR A 7 -8.57 10.03 -6.94
N VAL A 8 -7.35 10.03 -7.47
CA VAL A 8 -6.34 9.06 -7.05
C VAL A 8 -5.88 9.47 -5.66
N ASP A 9 -6.31 8.72 -4.64
CA ASP A 9 -5.78 8.87 -3.29
C ASP A 9 -4.33 8.39 -3.29
N CYS A 10 -3.41 9.31 -3.50
CA CYS A 10 -1.96 9.07 -3.45
C CYS A 10 -1.46 8.68 -2.05
N LYS A 11 -2.33 8.57 -1.05
CA LYS A 11 -1.97 8.02 0.25
C LYS A 11 -1.83 6.51 0.12
N PRO A 12 -0.65 5.95 0.42
CA PRO A 12 -0.46 4.51 0.38
C PRO A 12 -1.42 3.83 1.36
N THR A 13 -1.94 2.68 0.94
CA THR A 13 -2.85 1.86 1.75
C THR A 13 -2.14 1.42 3.03
N ALA A 14 -2.83 1.52 4.18
CA ALA A 14 -2.30 1.00 5.43
C ALA A 14 -2.10 -0.52 5.30
N PRO A 15 -0.88 -1.04 5.48
CA PRO A 15 -0.61 -2.44 5.26
C PRO A 15 -1.30 -3.33 6.30
N PRO A 16 -1.77 -4.53 5.93
CA PRO A 16 -2.32 -5.48 6.88
C PRO A 16 -1.26 -5.90 7.90
N LEU A 17 -1.59 -5.75 9.18
CA LEU A 17 -0.75 -6.18 10.29
C LEU A 17 -1.17 -7.59 10.70
N GLU A 18 -0.28 -8.57 10.52
CA GLU A 18 -0.46 -9.94 11.01
C GLU A 18 0.64 -10.27 12.02
N TRP A 19 0.28 -10.41 13.27
CA TRP A 19 1.18 -10.90 14.31
C TRP A 19 1.30 -12.42 14.21
N TYR A 20 2.50 -12.96 14.36
CA TYR A 20 2.72 -14.40 14.43
C TYR A 20 3.76 -14.74 15.49
N GLU A 21 3.58 -15.90 16.11
CA GLU A 21 4.54 -16.50 17.03
C GLU A 21 5.23 -17.68 16.35
N VAL A 22 6.50 -17.88 16.63
CA VAL A 22 7.28 -19.06 16.22
C VAL A 22 7.63 -19.88 17.46
N ASP A 23 7.75 -21.20 17.32
CA ASP A 23 7.98 -22.18 18.42
C ASP A 23 9.25 -21.96 19.27
N GLY A 24 10.00 -20.89 19.05
CA GLY A 24 11.18 -20.47 19.82
C GLY A 24 11.00 -19.19 20.64
N GLY A 25 9.80 -18.59 20.66
CA GLY A 25 9.54 -17.36 21.41
C GLY A 25 10.16 -16.13 20.76
N GLY A 26 9.40 -15.48 19.89
CA GLY A 26 9.75 -14.19 19.32
C GLY A 26 8.51 -13.55 18.72
N ILE A 27 8.22 -12.29 19.09
CA ILE A 27 7.22 -11.48 18.41
C ILE A 27 7.91 -10.88 17.19
N TYR A 28 7.54 -11.33 16.00
CA TYR A 28 8.06 -10.78 14.75
C TYR A 28 7.06 -9.81 14.13
N TYR A 29 7.61 -8.71 13.60
CA TYR A 29 6.89 -7.79 12.69
C TYR A 29 6.24 -8.57 11.55
N PRO A 30 5.17 -8.03 10.93
CA PRO A 30 4.15 -8.88 10.38
C PRO A 30 4.69 -9.84 9.31
N LYS A 31 4.17 -11.07 9.33
CA LYS A 31 4.54 -12.16 8.41
C LYS A 31 4.56 -11.71 6.95
N LEU A 32 3.71 -10.71 6.65
CA LEU A 32 3.48 -10.12 5.34
C LEU A 32 4.33 -8.87 5.08
N SER A 33 5.39 -8.59 5.85
CA SER A 33 6.21 -7.38 5.70
C SER A 33 6.71 -7.13 4.28
N ALA A 34 7.16 -8.18 3.57
CA ALA A 34 7.56 -8.07 2.17
C ALA A 34 6.38 -7.75 1.23
N THR A 35 5.24 -8.41 1.41
CA THR A 35 4.01 -8.15 0.65
C THR A 35 3.50 -6.71 0.90
N ASN A 36 3.52 -6.28 2.15
CA ASN A 36 3.13 -4.94 2.57
C ASN A 36 4.00 -3.85 1.93
N LEU A 37 5.32 -4.09 1.87
CA LEU A 37 6.25 -3.19 1.18
C LEU A 37 5.94 -3.12 -0.32
N GLN A 38 5.61 -4.24 -0.94
CA GLN A 38 5.32 -4.29 -2.38
C GLN A 38 4.03 -3.53 -2.71
N LEU A 39 2.96 -3.73 -1.93
CA LEU A 39 1.71 -2.96 -2.07
C LEU A 39 1.94 -1.46 -1.92
N TYR A 40 2.77 -1.06 -0.95
CA TYR A 40 3.13 0.35 -0.76
C TYR A 40 3.83 0.95 -1.99
N ILE A 41 4.75 0.21 -2.61
CA ILE A 41 5.45 0.65 -3.83
C ILE A 41 4.48 0.74 -5.02
N GLU A 42 3.56 -0.22 -5.14
CA GLU A 42 2.54 -0.23 -6.20
C GLU A 42 1.62 1.00 -6.09
N ASP A 43 1.16 1.34 -4.88
CA ASP A 43 0.34 2.53 -4.62
C ASP A 43 1.09 3.82 -4.99
N LEU A 44 2.38 3.92 -4.67
CA LEU A 44 3.21 5.07 -5.06
C LEU A 44 3.39 5.20 -6.57
N ASN A 45 3.66 4.09 -7.25
CA ASN A 45 3.83 4.11 -8.72
C ASN A 45 2.52 4.51 -9.41
N HIS A 46 1.38 4.00 -8.95
CA HIS A 46 0.09 4.37 -9.51
C HIS A 46 -0.20 5.87 -9.35
N CYS A 47 0.14 6.45 -8.21
CA CYS A 47 0.06 7.90 -8.00
C CYS A 47 0.96 8.68 -8.98
N ILE A 48 2.22 8.25 -9.16
CA ILE A 48 3.16 8.90 -10.08
C ILE A 48 2.61 8.85 -11.51
N ASP A 49 2.16 7.67 -11.96
CA ASP A 49 1.62 7.47 -13.31
C ASP A 49 0.40 8.36 -13.56
N TYR A 50 -0.49 8.49 -12.57
CA TYR A 50 -1.65 9.39 -12.65
C TYR A 50 -1.24 10.85 -12.86
N HIS A 51 -0.26 11.34 -12.11
CA HIS A 51 0.23 12.73 -12.24
C HIS A 51 1.01 12.97 -13.53
N GLN A 52 1.72 11.97 -14.05
CA GLN A 52 2.39 12.06 -15.35
C GLN A 52 1.38 12.08 -16.51
N ALA A 53 0.30 11.31 -16.41
CA ALA A 53 -0.76 11.26 -17.40
C ALA A 53 -1.67 12.49 -17.37
N ASN A 54 -1.79 13.16 -16.22
CA ASN A 54 -2.60 14.36 -16.02
C ASN A 54 -1.75 15.54 -15.52
N PRO A 55 -0.83 16.06 -16.34
CA PRO A 55 0.07 17.14 -15.94
C PRO A 55 -0.60 18.52 -16.03
N GLY A 56 -1.67 18.75 -15.28
CA GLY A 56 -2.35 20.06 -15.19
C GLY A 56 -3.19 20.44 -16.40
#